data_AF-A0A0G1B464-F1
#
_entry.id   AF-A0A0G1B464-F1
#
_cell.length_a   1.000
_cell.length_b   1.000
_cell.length_c   1.000
_cell.angle_alpha   90.00
_cell.angle_beta   90.00
_cell.angle_gamma   90.00
#
_symmetry.space_group_name_H-M   'P 1'
#
loop_
_entity.id
_entity.type
_entity.pdbx_description
1 polymer ?
#
loop_
_entity_poly.entity_id
_entity_poly.type
_entity_poly.pdbx_seq_one_letter_code
_entity_poly.pdbx_strand_id
1 'polypeptide(L)'
;MAGSNQIKSSIDPLKKLIITLNTKNNKIKEFNYDVHGDELKIYITPEKDEFQSGDIVIGGSDYKYDLIFTVGCPDLESLGSPYVNHTDFFFKTTIINIDNNPENEHYGQINHIDLNSPSCSEIIFNLIRTSQPELINNELATSLLAGIIIKTDNFRSPAITPECLYAASYLIKLGADQASLINNLNKNKSLTALNLWGRVLARLKQDSHYKLAWSLVSQTDFQKSGGSIEDLDGVVSELILHSPLIQTTVLLYEMPSGQTGVTVYTTPNHNALDLTGHWQGTGSKNKARFCLPETKLITAEQIIINQLREIIKPLH
;
A
#
# COMPACT_ATOMS: atom_id res chain seq x y z
N MET A 1 -14.22 6.44 6.44
CA MET A 1 -14.43 5.46 7.52
C MET A 1 -14.13 6.16 8.84
N ALA A 2 -14.76 5.77 9.95
CA ALA A 2 -14.38 6.31 11.26
C ALA A 2 -12.89 6.04 11.52
N GLY A 3 -12.18 7.01 12.13
CA GLY A 3 -10.75 6.91 12.41
C GLY A 3 -9.82 7.10 11.22
N SER A 4 -10.29 7.08 9.97
CA SER A 4 -9.41 7.30 8.79
C SER A 4 -8.82 8.72 8.76
N ASN A 5 -9.48 9.68 9.41
CA ASN A 5 -9.01 11.04 9.62
C ASN A 5 -7.92 11.16 10.69
N GLN A 6 -7.66 10.11 11.47
CA GLN A 6 -6.59 10.06 12.47
C GLN A 6 -5.31 9.44 11.92
N ILE A 7 -5.34 8.88 10.71
CA ILE A 7 -4.17 8.31 10.04
C ILE A 7 -3.22 9.45 9.69
N LYS A 8 -2.00 9.37 10.20
CA LYS A 8 -0.91 10.32 9.93
C LYS A 8 0.22 9.63 9.21
N SER A 9 0.87 10.34 8.30
CA SER A 9 2.09 9.89 7.61
C SER A 9 3.37 10.16 8.41
N SER A 10 3.25 10.72 9.61
CA SER A 10 4.35 11.01 10.52
C SER A 10 3.94 10.77 11.97
N ILE A 11 4.93 10.53 12.81
CA ILE A 11 4.74 10.30 14.25
C ILE A 11 4.93 11.63 14.97
N ASP A 12 3.98 12.01 15.83
CA ASP A 12 4.10 13.17 16.71
C ASP A 12 5.29 12.99 17.69
N PRO A 13 5.82 14.06 18.32
CA PRO A 13 6.93 13.95 19.26
C PRO A 13 6.73 12.85 20.30
N LEU A 14 7.65 11.88 20.30
CA LEU A 14 7.55 10.66 21.09
C LEU A 14 8.07 10.80 22.52
N LYS A 15 8.81 11.87 22.82
CA LYS A 15 9.36 12.17 24.14
C LYS A 15 9.10 13.61 24.52
N LYS A 16 9.01 13.85 25.83
CA LYS A 16 8.97 15.19 26.43
C LYS A 16 10.32 15.48 27.07
N LEU A 17 10.76 16.73 27.02
CA LEU A 17 11.80 17.22 27.91
C LEU A 17 11.20 17.39 29.32
N ILE A 18 11.83 16.81 30.33
CA ILE A 18 11.44 16.94 31.72
C ILE A 18 12.55 17.68 32.47
N ILE A 19 12.20 18.81 33.07
CA ILE A 19 13.07 19.55 33.99
C ILE A 19 12.51 19.30 35.40
N THR A 20 13.27 18.59 36.23
CA THR A 20 12.88 18.23 37.60
C THR A 20 13.68 19.08 38.58
N LEU A 21 13.00 19.78 39.48
CA LEU A 21 13.62 20.53 40.57
C LEU A 21 13.37 19.83 41.91
N ASN A 22 14.44 19.58 42.67
CA ASN A 22 14.36 19.01 44.00
C ASN A 22 13.88 20.07 45.01
N THR A 23 12.66 19.90 45.51
CA THR A 23 12.04 20.83 46.47
C THR A 23 11.96 20.27 47.90
N LYS A 24 12.83 19.31 48.24
CA LYS A 24 12.82 18.66 49.56
C LYS A 24 13.16 19.64 50.68
N ASN A 25 14.22 20.43 50.51
CA ASN A 25 14.73 21.34 51.53
C ASN A 25 14.23 22.78 51.36
N ASN A 26 13.67 23.11 50.19
CA ASN A 26 13.23 24.45 49.86
C ASN A 26 12.04 24.41 48.89
N LYS A 27 10.95 25.11 49.21
CA LYS A 27 9.73 25.12 48.39
C LYS A 27 9.76 26.25 47.39
N ILE A 28 8.99 26.09 46.31
CA ILE A 28 8.81 27.11 45.29
C ILE A 28 7.77 28.10 45.79
N LYS A 29 8.16 29.37 45.92
CA LYS A 29 7.26 30.48 46.23
C LYS A 29 6.53 30.96 44.98
N GLU A 30 7.25 31.08 43.87
CA GLU A 30 6.73 31.61 42.61
C GLU A 30 7.36 30.91 41.41
N PHE A 31 6.56 30.71 40.36
CA PHE A 31 6.98 30.14 39.09
C PHE A 31 6.48 31.05 37.97
N ASN A 32 7.40 31.58 37.17
CA ASN A 32 7.11 32.36 35.97
C ASN A 32 7.94 31.83 34.81
N TYR A 33 7.45 32.02 33.59
CA TYR A 33 8.22 31.76 32.39
C TYR A 33 8.04 32.90 31.40
N ASP A 34 9.06 33.12 30.57
CA ASP A 34 9.03 34.07 29.47
C ASP A 34 9.63 33.42 28.22
N VAL A 35 9.06 33.77 27.06
CA VAL A 35 9.56 33.33 25.76
C VAL A 35 9.93 34.57 24.98
N HIS A 36 11.23 34.80 24.82
CA HIS A 36 11.75 35.96 24.12
C HIS A 36 12.64 35.52 22.95
N GLY A 37 12.14 35.69 21.72
CA GLY A 37 12.77 35.13 20.52
C GLY A 37 12.69 33.61 20.56
N ASP A 38 13.85 32.94 20.40
CA ASP A 38 13.97 31.48 20.40
C ASP A 38 14.37 30.90 21.78
N GLU A 39 14.35 31.72 22.84
CA GLU A 39 14.71 31.31 24.20
C GLU A 39 13.49 31.22 25.13
N LEU A 40 13.33 30.07 25.79
CA LEU A 40 12.46 29.90 26.94
C LEU A 40 13.26 30.15 28.24
N LYS A 41 12.88 31.16 29.01
CA LYS A 41 13.43 31.45 30.34
C LYS A 41 12.42 31.04 31.41
N ILE A 42 12.87 30.26 32.38
CA ILE A 42 12.06 29.80 33.50
C ILE A 42 12.62 30.44 34.77
N TYR A 43 11.77 31.20 35.47
CA TYR A 43 12.09 31.89 36.71
C TYR A 43 11.42 31.15 37.87
N ILE A 44 12.24 30.64 38.78
CA ILE A 44 11.75 29.92 39.97
C ILE A 44 12.25 30.68 41.20
N THR A 45 11.32 31.26 41.94
CA THR A 45 11.61 31.98 43.18
C THR A 45 11.45 31.03 44.37
N PRO A 46 12.49 30.78 45.18
CA PRO A 46 12.39 29.94 46.37
C PRO A 46 11.70 30.65 47.54
N GLU A 47 11.22 29.90 48.53
CA GLU A 47 10.71 30.45 49.80
C GLU A 47 11.83 30.87 50.77
N LYS A 48 12.99 30.19 50.73
CA LYS A 48 14.10 30.38 51.68
C LYS A 48 15.42 30.69 50.96
N ASP A 49 16.23 29.66 50.74
CA ASP A 49 17.59 29.76 50.18
C ASP A 49 17.57 29.71 48.64
N GLU A 50 18.69 29.91 47.97
CA GLU A 50 18.76 29.76 46.50
C GLU A 50 18.82 28.28 46.10
N PHE A 51 18.12 27.90 45.02
CA PHE A 51 18.30 26.58 44.40
C PHE A 51 19.68 26.50 43.73
N GLN A 52 20.33 25.33 43.84
CA GLN A 52 21.64 25.08 43.24
C GLN A 52 21.50 24.27 41.95
N SER A 53 22.50 24.30 41.06
CA SER A 53 22.48 23.51 39.82
C SER A 53 22.31 22.00 40.07
N GLY A 54 22.78 21.49 41.21
CA GLY A 54 22.58 20.09 41.61
C GLY A 54 21.15 19.72 42.01
N ASP A 55 20.28 20.71 42.26
CA ASP A 55 18.86 20.50 42.54
C ASP A 55 18.05 20.30 41.26
N ILE A 56 18.63 20.58 40.09
CA ILE A 56 17.96 20.49 38.79
C ILE A 56 18.47 19.27 38.02
N VAL A 57 17.53 18.44 37.59
CA VAL A 57 17.78 17.31 36.68
C VAL A 57 17.03 17.55 35.39
N ILE A 58 17.76 17.57 34.27
CA ILE A 58 17.18 17.64 32.92
C ILE A 58 17.23 16.24 32.32
N GLY A 59 16.08 15.72 31.90
CA GLY A 59 15.96 14.39 31.30
C GLY A 59 14.88 14.33 30.23
N GLY A 60 14.79 13.19 29.55
CA GLY A 60 13.68 12.88 28.66
C GLY A 60 12.64 12.01 29.38
N SER A 61 11.37 12.15 29.01
CA SER A 61 10.38 11.15 29.36
C SER A 61 10.68 9.81 28.70
N ASP A 62 10.04 8.76 29.21
CA ASP A 62 9.86 7.54 28.43
C ASP A 62 9.12 7.83 27.12
N TYR A 63 9.19 6.89 26.19
CA TYR A 63 8.43 7.00 24.96
C TYR A 63 6.93 7.03 25.26
N LYS A 64 6.22 7.89 24.54
CA LYS A 64 4.77 8.07 24.68
C LYS A 64 3.99 6.76 24.46
N TYR A 65 4.52 5.88 23.63
CA TYR A 65 3.94 4.58 23.32
C TYR A 65 4.92 3.48 23.78
N ASP A 66 4.37 2.40 24.30
CA ASP A 66 5.09 1.24 24.84
C ASP A 66 4.99 -0.01 23.94
N LEU A 67 4.12 0.04 22.93
CA LEU A 67 3.87 -1.03 21.97
C LEU A 67 3.64 -0.47 20.56
N ILE A 68 4.14 -1.18 19.56
CA ILE A 68 3.97 -0.88 18.13
C ILE A 68 3.28 -2.08 17.49
N PHE A 69 2.22 -1.83 16.70
CA PHE A 69 1.66 -2.82 15.78
C PHE A 69 2.07 -2.45 14.36
N THR A 70 2.72 -3.38 13.65
CA THR A 70 2.95 -3.27 12.21
C THR A 70 2.03 -4.25 11.50
N VAL A 71 1.40 -3.80 10.41
CA VAL A 71 0.38 -4.59 9.70
C VAL A 71 0.64 -4.54 8.20
N GLY A 72 0.89 -5.70 7.59
CA GLY A 72 1.06 -5.82 6.13
C GLY A 72 2.36 -5.20 5.59
N CYS A 73 3.42 -5.20 6.40
CA CYS A 73 4.74 -4.67 6.04
C CYS A 73 5.77 -5.82 6.14
N PRO A 74 6.39 -6.23 5.02
CA PRO A 74 7.32 -7.36 5.02
C PRO A 74 8.62 -7.07 5.79
N ASP A 75 9.05 -5.81 5.83
CA ASP A 75 10.25 -5.34 6.51
C ASP A 75 10.00 -3.98 7.19
N LEU A 76 10.94 -3.51 8.02
CA LEU A 76 10.81 -2.23 8.71
C LEU A 76 10.98 -1.05 7.75
N GLU A 77 11.80 -1.21 6.72
CA GLU A 77 12.09 -0.22 5.69
C GLU A 77 10.82 0.17 4.92
N SER A 78 9.90 -0.77 4.72
CA SER A 78 8.59 -0.59 4.10
C SER A 78 7.68 0.38 4.86
N LEU A 79 7.95 0.64 6.15
CA LEU A 79 7.24 1.64 6.94
C LEU A 79 7.63 3.07 6.54
N GLY A 80 8.75 3.27 5.84
CA GLY A 80 9.20 4.57 5.34
C GLY A 80 9.57 5.56 6.44
N SER A 81 9.22 6.83 6.25
CA SER A 81 9.65 7.93 7.14
C SER A 81 9.24 7.79 8.61
N PRO A 82 8.07 7.20 8.98
CA PRO A 82 7.79 6.83 10.37
C PRO A 82 8.90 6.03 11.04
N TYR A 83 9.47 5.04 10.34
CA TYR A 83 10.56 4.20 10.87
C TYR A 83 11.91 4.90 10.74
N VAL A 84 12.26 5.38 9.54
CA VAL A 84 13.59 5.97 9.26
C VAL A 84 13.91 7.14 10.20
N ASN A 85 12.91 7.95 10.54
CA ASN A 85 13.11 9.10 11.43
C ASN A 85 13.08 8.75 12.93
N HIS A 86 12.73 7.51 13.30
CA HIS A 86 12.52 7.09 14.69
C HIS A 86 13.08 5.69 14.97
N THR A 87 14.17 5.29 14.33
CA THR A 87 14.78 3.95 14.47
C THR A 87 15.02 3.56 15.93
N ASP A 88 15.53 4.48 16.75
CA ASP A 88 15.72 4.29 18.19
C ASP A 88 14.44 3.90 18.94
N PHE A 89 13.29 4.47 18.54
CA PHE A 89 11.99 4.15 19.14
C PHE A 89 11.55 2.73 18.77
N PHE A 90 11.67 2.36 17.49
CA PHE A 90 11.36 1.01 17.03
C PHE A 90 12.30 -0.05 17.64
N PHE A 91 13.56 0.29 17.87
CA PHE A 91 14.51 -0.62 18.53
C PHE A 91 14.17 -0.84 20.02
N LYS A 92 13.70 0.19 20.71
CA LYS A 92 13.45 0.16 22.17
C LYS A 92 12.02 -0.24 22.56
N THR A 93 11.10 -0.26 21.61
CA THR A 93 9.68 -0.51 21.85
C THR A 93 9.30 -1.88 21.32
N THR A 94 8.43 -2.59 22.03
CA THR A 94 7.99 -3.92 21.57
C THR A 94 7.16 -3.75 20.30
N ILE A 95 7.43 -4.59 19.30
CA ILE A 95 6.76 -4.64 18.01
C ILE A 95 5.99 -5.95 17.90
N ILE A 96 4.71 -5.84 17.60
CA ILE A 96 3.85 -6.93 17.15
C ILE A 96 3.67 -6.80 15.64
N ASN A 97 4.26 -7.72 14.90
CA ASN A 97 4.22 -7.77 13.45
C ASN A 97 3.14 -8.74 12.97
N ILE A 98 2.16 -8.22 12.21
CA ILE A 98 1.02 -8.97 11.67
C ILE A 98 1.06 -8.88 10.15
N ASP A 99 1.24 -10.02 9.47
CA ASP A 99 1.34 -10.04 8.02
C ASP A 99 0.86 -11.39 7.44
N ASN A 100 0.71 -11.44 6.12
CA ASN A 100 0.46 -12.64 5.35
C ASN A 100 1.42 -12.80 4.16
N ASN A 101 2.44 -11.95 4.06
CA ASN A 101 3.43 -11.99 2.98
C ASN A 101 4.51 -13.07 3.25
N PRO A 102 4.80 -13.99 2.30
CA PRO A 102 5.88 -14.96 2.44
C PRO A 102 7.29 -14.33 2.54
N GLU A 103 7.46 -13.10 2.06
CA GLU A 103 8.74 -12.37 2.12
C GLU A 103 8.91 -11.58 3.43
N ASN A 104 8.05 -11.76 4.43
CA ASN A 104 8.16 -11.04 5.69
C ASN A 104 9.42 -11.47 6.48
N GLU A 105 10.18 -10.51 7.00
CA GLU A 105 11.46 -10.74 7.68
C GLU A 105 11.33 -11.12 9.16
N HIS A 106 10.11 -11.19 9.69
CA HIS A 106 9.84 -11.51 11.09
C HIS A 106 10.56 -10.57 12.09
N TYR A 107 10.60 -9.27 11.77
CA TYR A 107 11.35 -8.25 12.52
C TYR A 107 10.74 -7.86 13.88
N GLY A 108 9.52 -8.30 14.19
CA GLY A 108 8.88 -8.01 15.48
C GLY A 108 9.40 -8.88 16.62
N GLN A 109 9.26 -8.44 17.86
CA GLN A 109 9.47 -9.30 19.03
C GLN A 109 8.36 -10.35 19.13
N ILE A 110 7.17 -10.04 18.60
CA ILE A 110 6.08 -11.00 18.39
C ILE A 110 5.69 -10.94 16.91
N ASN A 111 5.78 -12.07 16.20
CA ASN A 111 5.41 -12.17 14.80
C ASN A 111 4.22 -13.11 14.64
N HIS A 112 3.11 -12.59 14.14
CA HIS A 112 1.91 -13.36 13.81
C HIS A 112 1.69 -13.30 12.30
N ILE A 113 2.35 -14.23 11.60
CA ILE A 113 2.37 -14.31 10.14
C ILE A 113 1.54 -15.51 9.70
N ASP A 114 0.46 -15.28 8.95
CA ASP A 114 -0.41 -16.34 8.43
C ASP A 114 -0.45 -16.31 6.91
N LEU A 115 0.38 -17.17 6.29
CA LEU A 115 0.52 -17.28 4.84
C LEU A 115 -0.70 -17.89 4.15
N ASN A 116 -1.59 -18.56 4.89
CA ASN A 116 -2.82 -19.13 4.33
C ASN A 116 -3.94 -18.10 4.26
N SER A 117 -3.84 -17.01 5.02
CA SER A 117 -4.82 -15.95 4.98
C SER A 117 -4.61 -15.07 3.73
N PRO A 118 -5.65 -14.80 2.93
CA PRO A 118 -5.57 -13.88 1.81
C PRO A 118 -5.39 -12.41 2.22
N SER A 119 -5.60 -12.05 3.50
CA SER A 119 -5.47 -10.66 3.95
C SER A 119 -5.13 -10.50 5.44
N CYS A 120 -4.38 -9.45 5.79
CA CYS A 120 -4.19 -9.07 7.19
C CYS A 120 -5.51 -8.72 7.89
N SER A 121 -6.52 -8.24 7.16
CA SER A 121 -7.85 -7.98 7.72
C SER A 121 -8.54 -9.25 8.22
N GLU A 122 -8.38 -10.37 7.53
CA GLU A 122 -8.86 -11.67 8.01
C GLU A 122 -8.10 -12.16 9.24
N ILE A 123 -6.77 -11.96 9.27
CA ILE A 123 -5.93 -12.30 10.43
C ILE A 123 -6.40 -11.50 11.66
N ILE A 124 -6.52 -10.17 11.51
CA ILE A 124 -6.98 -9.28 12.59
C ILE A 124 -8.40 -9.63 13.02
N PHE A 125 -9.30 -9.91 12.08
CA PHE A 125 -10.65 -10.38 12.39
C PHE A 125 -10.62 -11.64 13.27
N ASN A 126 -9.81 -12.64 12.91
CA ASN A 126 -9.72 -13.89 13.67
C ASN A 126 -9.14 -13.66 15.07
N LEU A 127 -8.13 -12.81 15.20
CA LEU A 127 -7.57 -12.43 16.50
C LEU A 127 -8.61 -11.75 17.40
N ILE A 128 -9.33 -10.75 16.89
CA ILE A 128 -10.33 -10.01 17.67
C ILE A 128 -11.53 -10.92 17.99
N ARG A 129 -12.03 -11.68 17.01
CA ARG A 129 -13.19 -12.56 17.21
C ARG A 129 -12.94 -13.62 18.29
N THR A 130 -11.72 -14.15 18.38
CA THR A 130 -11.38 -15.20 19.35
C THR A 130 -11.09 -14.67 20.75
N SER A 131 -10.64 -13.42 20.86
CA SER A 131 -10.26 -12.81 22.14
C SER A 131 -11.31 -11.86 22.71
N GLN A 132 -11.85 -10.96 21.89
CA GLN A 132 -12.74 -9.85 22.28
C GLN A 132 -13.77 -9.56 21.16
N PRO A 133 -14.66 -10.53 20.84
CA PRO A 133 -15.61 -10.41 19.73
C PRO A 133 -16.55 -9.20 19.85
N GLU A 134 -16.81 -8.70 21.06
CA GLU A 134 -17.63 -7.53 21.34
C GLU A 134 -17.04 -6.22 20.81
N LEU A 135 -15.73 -6.16 20.52
CA LEU A 135 -15.11 -4.98 19.90
C LEU A 135 -15.49 -4.79 18.43
N ILE A 136 -16.00 -5.84 17.77
CA ILE A 136 -16.36 -5.80 16.36
C ILE A 136 -17.73 -5.12 16.20
N ASN A 137 -17.71 -3.80 16.29
CA ASN A 137 -18.87 -2.96 15.96
C ASN A 137 -19.05 -2.82 14.44
N ASN A 138 -20.11 -2.15 14.01
CA ASN A 138 -20.44 -1.93 12.60
C ASN A 138 -19.30 -1.29 11.79
N GLU A 139 -18.61 -0.32 12.37
CA GLU A 139 -17.55 0.45 11.70
C GLU A 139 -16.28 -0.40 11.50
N LEU A 140 -15.86 -1.11 12.56
CA LEU A 140 -14.75 -2.06 12.48
C LEU A 140 -15.09 -3.21 11.53
N ALA A 141 -16.32 -3.71 11.58
CA ALA A 141 -16.79 -4.76 10.69
C ALA A 141 -16.70 -4.33 9.21
N THR A 142 -17.13 -3.10 8.91
CA THR A 142 -17.03 -2.50 7.57
C THR A 142 -15.57 -2.36 7.14
N SER A 143 -14.67 -1.94 8.03
CA SER A 143 -13.25 -1.73 7.71
C SER A 143 -12.51 -3.05 7.45
N LEU A 144 -12.77 -4.08 8.27
CA LEU A 144 -12.23 -5.42 8.07
C LEU A 144 -12.77 -6.06 6.78
N LEU A 145 -14.08 -5.93 6.53
CA LEU A 145 -14.71 -6.44 5.30
C LEU A 145 -14.12 -5.76 4.06
N ALA A 146 -13.86 -4.44 4.12
CA ALA A 146 -13.23 -3.72 3.02
C ALA A 146 -11.86 -4.30 2.66
N GLY A 147 -11.00 -4.53 3.67
CA GLY A 147 -9.68 -5.09 3.44
C GLY A 147 -9.72 -6.50 2.85
N ILE A 148 -10.64 -7.34 3.32
CA ILE A 148 -10.89 -8.68 2.74
C ILE A 148 -11.32 -8.56 1.27
N ILE A 149 -12.33 -7.74 0.97
CA ILE A 149 -12.84 -7.57 -0.39
C ILE A 149 -11.74 -7.04 -1.33
N ILE A 150 -10.97 -6.04 -0.90
CA ILE A 150 -9.89 -5.46 -1.70
C ILE A 150 -8.81 -6.50 -2.00
N LYS A 151 -8.33 -7.21 -0.98
CA LYS A 151 -7.25 -8.19 -1.14
C LYS A 151 -7.65 -9.45 -1.90
N THR A 152 -8.94 -9.79 -1.89
CA THR A 152 -9.49 -10.93 -2.65
C THR A 152 -10.03 -10.53 -4.03
N ASP A 153 -9.85 -9.27 -4.46
CA ASP A 153 -10.43 -8.73 -5.69
C ASP A 153 -11.95 -9.02 -5.79
N ASN A 154 -12.68 -8.65 -4.75
CA ASN A 154 -14.11 -8.95 -4.59
C ASN A 154 -14.42 -10.45 -4.71
N PHE A 155 -13.66 -11.26 -3.97
CA PHE A 155 -13.78 -12.71 -3.96
C PHE A 155 -13.60 -13.37 -5.34
N ARG A 156 -12.76 -12.78 -6.21
CA ARG A 156 -12.35 -13.39 -7.49
C ARG A 156 -10.95 -14.01 -7.46
N SER A 157 -10.14 -13.64 -6.46
CA SER A 157 -8.78 -14.16 -6.30
C SER A 157 -8.76 -15.68 -6.06
N PRO A 158 -7.80 -16.43 -6.63
CA PRO A 158 -7.64 -17.85 -6.33
C PRO A 158 -7.18 -18.13 -4.89
N ALA A 159 -6.75 -17.10 -4.14
CA ALA A 159 -6.27 -17.23 -2.76
C ALA A 159 -7.40 -17.27 -1.70
N ILE A 160 -8.67 -17.28 -2.11
CA ILE A 160 -9.80 -17.29 -1.18
C ILE A 160 -9.89 -18.62 -0.45
N THR A 161 -10.07 -18.53 0.87
CA THR A 161 -10.28 -19.68 1.75
C THR A 161 -11.73 -19.73 2.26
N PRO A 162 -12.22 -20.90 2.74
CA PRO A 162 -13.48 -20.99 3.47
C PRO A 162 -13.55 -20.03 4.67
N GLU A 163 -12.44 -19.85 5.38
CA GLU A 163 -12.28 -18.96 6.52
C GLU A 163 -12.50 -17.49 6.11
N CYS A 164 -11.99 -17.09 4.95
CA CYS A 164 -12.21 -15.77 4.38
C CYS A 164 -13.69 -15.48 4.12
N LEU A 165 -14.41 -16.44 3.53
CA LEU A 165 -15.84 -16.33 3.27
C LEU A 165 -16.67 -16.32 4.56
N TYR A 166 -16.26 -17.12 5.55
CA TYR A 166 -16.85 -17.10 6.88
C TYR A 166 -16.67 -15.74 7.56
N ALA A 167 -15.45 -15.18 7.52
CA ALA A 167 -15.15 -13.86 8.05
C ALA A 167 -16.05 -12.80 7.41
N ALA A 168 -16.13 -12.78 6.08
CA ALA A 168 -17.00 -11.86 5.36
C ALA A 168 -18.47 -12.00 5.78
N SER A 169 -19.00 -13.23 5.83
CA SER A 169 -20.36 -13.50 6.28
C SER A 169 -20.63 -12.99 7.70
N TYR A 170 -19.69 -13.24 8.61
CA TYR A 170 -19.78 -12.80 10.01
C TYR A 170 -19.79 -11.27 10.13
N LEU A 171 -18.92 -10.59 9.39
CA LEU A 171 -18.83 -9.13 9.38
C LEU A 171 -20.11 -8.49 8.81
N ILE A 172 -20.67 -9.06 7.74
CA ILE A 172 -21.97 -8.65 7.19
C ILE A 172 -23.08 -8.84 8.22
N LYS A 173 -23.09 -9.96 8.95
CA LYS A 173 -24.06 -10.21 10.03
C LYS A 173 -23.97 -9.17 11.15
N LEU A 174 -22.77 -8.63 11.43
CA LEU A 174 -22.54 -7.54 12.37
C LEU A 174 -22.89 -6.14 11.81
N GLY A 175 -23.41 -6.09 10.58
CA GLY A 175 -23.94 -4.89 9.94
C GLY A 175 -22.95 -4.16 9.05
N ALA A 176 -21.80 -4.76 8.70
CA ALA A 176 -20.85 -4.14 7.79
C ALA A 176 -21.55 -3.57 6.53
N ASP A 177 -21.27 -2.31 6.18
CA ASP A 177 -21.94 -1.61 5.07
C ASP A 177 -21.37 -2.06 3.71
N GLN A 178 -21.73 -3.28 3.32
CA GLN A 178 -21.29 -3.89 2.07
C GLN A 178 -21.71 -3.06 0.85
N ALA A 179 -22.91 -2.46 0.88
CA ALA A 179 -23.42 -1.69 -0.25
C ALA A 179 -22.56 -0.44 -0.51
N SER A 180 -22.21 0.31 0.54
CA SER A 180 -21.29 1.44 0.40
C SER A 180 -19.88 1.00 0.01
N LEU A 181 -19.39 -0.13 0.52
CA LEU A 181 -18.08 -0.68 0.14
C LEU A 181 -18.03 -1.02 -1.35
N ILE A 182 -18.95 -1.85 -1.84
CA ILE A 182 -19.03 -2.22 -3.26
C ILE A 182 -19.19 -0.98 -4.12
N ASN A 183 -20.05 -0.04 -3.71
CA ASN A 183 -20.21 1.21 -4.43
C ASN A 183 -18.90 2.00 -4.44
N ASN A 184 -18.16 2.12 -3.34
CA ASN A 184 -16.92 2.91 -3.31
C ASN A 184 -15.73 2.22 -3.98
N LEU A 185 -15.70 0.88 -4.01
CA LEU A 185 -14.70 0.10 -4.73
C LEU A 185 -14.96 0.11 -6.24
N ASN A 186 -16.23 0.10 -6.65
CA ASN A 186 -16.63 0.14 -8.05
C ASN A 186 -16.86 1.58 -8.59
N LYS A 187 -17.03 2.58 -7.71
CA LYS A 187 -17.03 4.02 -8.06
C LYS A 187 -15.59 4.44 -8.34
N ASN A 188 -15.21 4.93 -9.50
CA ASN A 188 -15.87 4.99 -10.79
C ASN A 188 -14.71 4.73 -11.74
N LYS A 189 -14.77 3.73 -12.63
CA LYS A 189 -14.04 3.92 -13.89
C LYS A 189 -14.61 5.19 -14.47
N SER A 190 -13.82 6.25 -14.44
CA SER A 190 -14.25 7.56 -14.92
C SER A 190 -14.79 7.35 -16.35
N LEU A 191 -15.80 8.12 -16.77
CA LEU A 191 -16.24 8.05 -18.17
C LEU A 191 -15.05 8.23 -19.12
N THR A 192 -14.08 9.03 -18.70
CA THR A 192 -12.73 9.16 -19.24
C THR A 192 -12.01 7.81 -19.42
N ALA A 193 -11.84 7.02 -18.35
CA ALA A 193 -11.24 5.69 -18.41
C ALA A 193 -12.04 4.75 -19.33
N LEU A 194 -13.37 4.71 -19.22
CA LEU A 194 -14.21 3.86 -20.08
C LEU A 194 -14.09 4.24 -21.56
N ASN A 195 -14.02 5.54 -21.88
CA ASN A 195 -13.80 6.03 -23.23
C ASN A 195 -12.43 5.63 -23.77
N LEU A 196 -11.39 5.69 -22.93
CA LEU A 196 -10.06 5.22 -23.30
C LEU A 196 -10.09 3.71 -23.57
N TRP A 197 -10.72 2.93 -22.69
CA TRP A 197 -10.83 1.49 -22.82
C TRP A 197 -11.53 1.09 -24.11
N GLY A 198 -12.63 1.76 -24.48
CA GLY A 198 -13.30 1.54 -25.76
C GLY A 198 -12.35 1.68 -26.95
N ARG A 199 -11.43 2.66 -26.92
CA ARG A 199 -10.41 2.87 -27.97
C ARG A 199 -9.31 1.81 -27.96
N VAL A 200 -8.92 1.33 -26.78
CA VAL A 200 -7.95 0.23 -26.64
C VAL A 200 -8.55 -1.06 -27.18
N LEU A 201 -9.76 -1.40 -26.75
CA LEU A 201 -10.48 -2.62 -27.13
C LEU A 201 -10.83 -2.64 -28.62
N ALA A 202 -11.25 -1.51 -29.19
CA ALA A 202 -11.55 -1.41 -30.63
C ALA A 202 -10.33 -1.68 -31.54
N ARG A 203 -9.10 -1.58 -31.01
CA ARG A 203 -7.85 -1.86 -31.73
C ARG A 203 -7.11 -3.08 -31.18
N LEU A 204 -7.77 -3.87 -30.35
CA LEU A 204 -7.20 -5.10 -29.83
C LEU A 204 -6.92 -6.06 -30.99
N LYS A 205 -5.67 -6.49 -31.08
CA LYS A 205 -5.20 -7.54 -31.98
C LYS A 205 -4.90 -8.77 -31.16
N GLN A 206 -5.04 -9.94 -31.78
CA GLN A 206 -4.73 -11.21 -31.15
C GLN A 206 -3.97 -12.13 -32.08
N ASP A 207 -3.14 -12.97 -31.47
CA ASP A 207 -2.47 -14.08 -32.09
C ASP A 207 -2.72 -15.31 -31.23
N SER A 208 -3.76 -16.08 -31.59
CA SER A 208 -4.21 -17.23 -30.82
C SER A 208 -3.15 -18.33 -30.76
N HIS A 209 -2.28 -18.46 -31.79
CA HIS A 209 -1.22 -19.47 -31.81
C HIS A 209 -0.19 -19.26 -30.70
N TYR A 210 0.09 -18.00 -30.36
CA TYR A 210 1.00 -17.60 -29.29
C TYR A 210 0.28 -17.14 -28.01
N LYS A 211 -1.06 -17.26 -27.94
CA LYS A 211 -1.88 -16.79 -26.81
C LYS A 211 -1.58 -15.33 -26.43
N LEU A 212 -1.34 -14.51 -27.45
CA LEU A 212 -0.88 -13.14 -27.33
C LEU A 212 -2.00 -12.19 -27.76
N ALA A 213 -2.21 -11.12 -27.00
CA ALA A 213 -3.05 -10.01 -27.42
C ALA A 213 -2.32 -8.69 -27.23
N TRP A 214 -2.60 -7.70 -28.07
CA TRP A 214 -1.99 -6.39 -27.93
C TRP A 214 -2.84 -5.27 -28.50
N SER A 215 -2.59 -4.06 -28.04
CA SER A 215 -3.22 -2.86 -28.56
C SER A 215 -2.26 -1.68 -28.55
N LEU A 216 -2.54 -0.72 -29.42
CA LEU A 216 -1.76 0.50 -29.61
C LEU A 216 -2.59 1.69 -29.11
N VAL A 217 -1.98 2.57 -28.32
CA VAL A 217 -2.61 3.76 -27.76
C VAL A 217 -1.82 4.99 -28.17
N SER A 218 -2.38 5.80 -29.07
CA SER A 218 -1.73 7.02 -29.52
C SER A 218 -1.97 8.17 -28.54
N GLN A 219 -1.18 9.24 -28.66
CA GLN A 219 -1.40 10.47 -27.92
C GLN A 219 -2.80 11.05 -28.17
N THR A 220 -3.31 10.90 -29.39
CA THR A 220 -4.66 11.36 -29.74
C THR A 220 -5.77 10.60 -29.01
N ASP A 221 -5.51 9.36 -28.57
CA ASP A 221 -6.47 8.57 -27.81
C ASP A 221 -6.57 9.05 -26.37
N PHE A 222 -5.44 9.37 -25.75
CA PHE A 222 -5.40 10.02 -24.43
C PHE A 222 -6.10 11.38 -24.49
N GLN A 223 -5.80 12.20 -25.51
CA GLN A 223 -6.44 13.51 -25.68
C GLN A 223 -7.97 13.40 -25.86
N LYS A 224 -8.44 12.48 -26.72
CA LYS A 224 -9.87 12.33 -27.01
C LYS A 224 -10.66 11.65 -25.89
N SER A 225 -10.02 10.83 -25.07
CA SER A 225 -10.65 10.22 -23.90
C SER A 225 -10.56 11.09 -22.65
N GLY A 226 -9.52 11.94 -22.57
CA GLY A 226 -9.10 12.65 -21.37
C GLY A 226 -8.35 11.75 -20.37
N GLY A 227 -8.07 10.49 -20.72
CA GLY A 227 -7.52 9.49 -19.80
C GLY A 227 -6.00 9.54 -19.71
N SER A 228 -5.46 8.79 -18.76
CA SER A 228 -4.02 8.71 -18.52
C SER A 228 -3.49 7.28 -18.66
N ILE A 229 -2.18 7.11 -18.49
CA ILE A 229 -1.52 5.80 -18.57
C ILE A 229 -1.98 4.88 -17.43
N GLU A 230 -2.30 5.45 -16.27
CA GLU A 230 -2.78 4.72 -15.09
C GLU A 230 -4.13 4.03 -15.37
N ASP A 231 -4.97 4.62 -16.23
CA ASP A 231 -6.25 4.03 -16.63
C ASP A 231 -6.07 2.75 -17.48
N LEU A 232 -4.91 2.53 -18.08
CA LEU A 232 -4.64 1.37 -18.95
C LEU A 232 -4.53 0.05 -18.17
N ASP A 233 -4.17 0.10 -16.90
CA ASP A 233 -4.00 -1.11 -16.08
C ASP A 233 -5.33 -1.87 -15.92
N GLY A 234 -6.42 -1.13 -15.77
CA GLY A 234 -7.73 -1.75 -15.56
C GLY A 234 -8.29 -2.42 -16.82
N VAL A 235 -8.02 -1.90 -18.03
CA VAL A 235 -8.54 -2.55 -19.26
C VAL A 235 -7.90 -3.91 -19.47
N VAL A 236 -6.61 -4.04 -19.15
CA VAL A 236 -5.91 -5.33 -19.25
C VAL A 236 -6.39 -6.29 -18.18
N SER A 237 -6.65 -5.79 -16.97
CA SER A 237 -7.21 -6.61 -15.89
C SER A 237 -8.54 -7.26 -16.30
N GLU A 238 -9.43 -6.52 -16.97
CA GLU A 238 -10.67 -7.09 -17.53
C GLU A 238 -10.40 -8.05 -18.70
N LEU A 239 -9.47 -7.74 -19.59
CA LEU A 239 -9.13 -8.60 -20.74
C LEU A 239 -8.60 -9.96 -20.28
N ILE A 240 -7.69 -9.98 -19.30
CA ILE A 240 -7.15 -11.21 -18.73
C ILE A 240 -8.25 -11.99 -18.00
N LEU A 241 -9.11 -11.31 -17.23
CA LEU A 241 -10.20 -11.93 -16.50
C LEU A 241 -11.21 -12.62 -17.42
N HIS A 242 -11.53 -12.01 -18.57
CA HIS A 242 -12.59 -12.47 -19.47
C HIS A 242 -12.10 -13.28 -20.69
N SER A 243 -10.78 -13.40 -20.89
CA SER A 243 -10.20 -14.15 -22.02
C SER A 243 -9.14 -15.15 -21.54
N PRO A 244 -9.56 -16.33 -21.04
CA PRO A 244 -8.65 -17.32 -20.46
C PRO A 244 -7.65 -17.92 -21.46
N LEU A 245 -7.88 -17.72 -22.76
CA LEU A 245 -6.97 -18.17 -23.83
C LEU A 245 -5.78 -17.24 -24.03
N ILE A 246 -5.87 -15.99 -23.56
CA ILE A 246 -4.77 -15.01 -23.64
C ILE A 246 -3.87 -15.18 -22.41
N GLN A 247 -2.58 -15.46 -22.64
CA GLN A 247 -1.60 -15.63 -21.57
C GLN A 247 -0.68 -14.43 -21.43
N THR A 248 -0.50 -13.66 -22.51
CA THR A 248 0.32 -12.45 -22.55
C THR A 248 -0.48 -11.33 -23.23
N THR A 249 -0.59 -10.18 -22.55
CA THR A 249 -1.20 -8.96 -23.11
C THR A 249 -0.16 -7.84 -23.18
N VAL A 250 -0.08 -7.14 -24.30
CA VAL A 250 0.86 -6.04 -24.51
C VAL A 250 0.11 -4.75 -24.83
N LEU A 251 0.37 -3.70 -24.06
CA LEU A 251 -0.05 -2.35 -24.43
C LEU A 251 1.16 -1.54 -24.84
N LEU A 252 1.11 -1.00 -26.04
CA LEU A 252 2.07 -0.02 -26.54
C LEU A 252 1.39 1.34 -26.55
N TYR A 253 2.03 2.36 -26.00
CA TYR A 253 1.46 3.70 -25.92
C TYR A 253 2.48 4.80 -26.18
N GLU A 254 2.04 5.88 -26.80
CA GLU A 254 2.88 7.06 -27.02
C GLU A 254 3.01 7.89 -25.74
N MET A 255 4.24 8.12 -25.32
CA MET A 255 4.55 9.00 -24.19
C MET A 255 4.61 10.47 -24.63
N PRO A 256 4.38 11.43 -23.72
CA PRO A 256 4.55 12.86 -24.03
C PRO A 256 5.94 13.23 -24.57
N SER A 257 6.97 12.46 -24.22
CA SER A 257 8.34 12.61 -24.73
C SER A 257 8.52 12.18 -26.19
N GLY A 258 7.50 11.61 -26.83
CA GLY A 258 7.57 11.03 -28.18
C GLY A 258 8.14 9.60 -28.23
N GLN A 259 8.52 9.04 -27.07
CA GLN A 259 8.94 7.64 -26.93
C GLN A 259 7.72 6.71 -26.88
N THR A 260 7.94 5.42 -27.17
CA THR A 260 6.91 4.39 -26.98
C THR A 260 7.11 3.71 -25.64
N GLY A 261 6.13 3.84 -24.75
CA GLY A 261 6.02 3.03 -23.55
C GLY A 261 5.40 1.67 -23.87
N VAL A 262 5.90 0.62 -23.25
CA VAL A 262 5.38 -0.74 -23.41
C VAL A 262 5.10 -1.30 -22.03
N THR A 263 3.89 -1.84 -21.85
CA THR A 263 3.56 -2.66 -20.68
C THR A 263 3.16 -4.06 -21.13
N VAL A 264 3.83 -5.06 -20.57
CA VAL A 264 3.55 -6.48 -20.79
C VAL A 264 2.90 -7.03 -19.51
N TYR A 265 1.77 -7.68 -19.67
CA TYR A 265 1.03 -8.37 -18.63
C TYR A 265 1.00 -9.86 -18.92
N THR A 266 1.16 -10.66 -17.89
CA THR A 266 1.10 -12.11 -18.01
C THR A 266 0.11 -12.70 -17.02
N THR A 267 -0.47 -13.83 -17.40
CA THR A 267 -1.15 -14.72 -16.43
C THR A 267 -0.14 -15.24 -15.40
N PRO A 268 -0.57 -15.66 -14.18
CA PRO A 268 0.34 -16.06 -13.09
C PRO A 268 1.38 -17.15 -13.42
N ASN A 269 1.13 -17.93 -14.48
CA ASN A 269 2.00 -19.02 -14.93
C ASN A 269 3.17 -18.55 -15.83
N HIS A 270 3.21 -17.26 -16.20
CA HIS A 270 4.26 -16.68 -17.04
C HIS A 270 4.87 -15.45 -16.33
N ASN A 271 6.17 -15.25 -16.49
CA ASN A 271 6.88 -14.15 -15.88
C ASN A 271 7.13 -13.03 -16.90
N ALA A 272 6.50 -11.88 -16.69
CA ALA A 272 6.64 -10.70 -17.54
C ALA A 272 8.08 -10.14 -17.55
N LEU A 273 8.83 -10.26 -16.45
CA LEU A 273 10.23 -9.82 -16.39
C LEU A 273 11.13 -10.69 -17.27
N ASP A 274 10.90 -11.99 -17.30
CA ASP A 274 11.66 -12.91 -18.16
C ASP A 274 11.41 -12.61 -19.64
N LEU A 275 10.15 -12.30 -20.00
CA LEU A 275 9.78 -11.91 -21.38
C LEU A 275 10.38 -10.57 -21.80
N THR A 276 10.69 -9.67 -20.86
CA THR A 276 11.11 -8.29 -21.14
C THR A 276 12.56 -8.00 -20.75
N GLY A 277 13.33 -9.01 -20.33
CA GLY A 277 14.70 -8.85 -19.85
C GLY A 277 15.64 -8.17 -20.86
N HIS A 278 15.47 -8.44 -22.17
CA HIS A 278 16.24 -7.80 -23.23
C HIS A 278 16.07 -6.28 -23.30
N TRP A 279 14.90 -5.77 -22.88
CA TRP A 279 14.61 -4.34 -22.79
C TRP A 279 14.76 -3.80 -21.36
N GLN A 280 15.35 -4.58 -20.46
CA GLN A 280 15.52 -4.23 -19.05
C GLN A 280 14.19 -3.83 -18.40
N GLY A 281 13.13 -4.61 -18.68
CA GLY A 281 11.81 -4.39 -18.11
C GLY A 281 11.82 -4.39 -16.58
N THR A 282 11.04 -3.49 -15.99
CA THR A 282 10.90 -3.35 -14.53
C THR A 282 9.45 -3.61 -14.11
N GLY A 283 9.24 -4.07 -12.88
CA GLY A 283 7.89 -4.36 -12.36
C GLY A 283 7.86 -5.63 -11.51
N SER A 284 6.82 -6.44 -11.70
CA SER A 284 6.59 -7.67 -10.96
C SER A 284 6.49 -8.87 -11.92
N LYS A 285 6.40 -10.08 -11.35
CA LYS A 285 6.26 -11.32 -12.11
C LYS A 285 5.12 -11.29 -13.14
N ASN A 286 4.00 -10.60 -12.84
CA ASN A 286 2.83 -10.60 -13.72
C ASN A 286 2.70 -9.33 -14.59
N LYS A 287 3.62 -8.36 -14.42
CA LYS A 287 3.57 -7.07 -15.11
C LYS A 287 4.96 -6.45 -15.20
N ALA A 288 5.42 -6.20 -16.41
CA ALA A 288 6.67 -5.50 -16.67
C ALA A 288 6.46 -4.30 -17.60
N ARG A 289 7.25 -3.23 -17.37
CA ARG A 289 7.22 -1.97 -18.12
C ARG A 289 8.62 -1.60 -18.59
N PHE A 290 8.70 -1.05 -19.80
CA PHE A 290 9.91 -0.47 -20.36
C PHE A 290 9.56 0.58 -21.42
N CYS A 291 10.56 1.32 -21.88
CA CYS A 291 10.40 2.32 -22.93
C CYS A 291 11.36 2.04 -24.09
N LEU A 292 10.89 2.23 -25.32
CA LEU A 292 11.73 2.20 -26.51
C LEU A 292 12.07 3.64 -26.93
N PRO A 293 13.35 4.05 -26.83
CA PRO A 293 13.77 5.38 -27.26
C PRO A 293 13.61 5.51 -28.79
N GLU A 294 13.15 6.69 -29.22
CA GLU A 294 13.11 7.12 -30.63
C GLU A 294 12.35 6.19 -31.60
N THR A 295 11.53 5.29 -31.08
CA THR A 295 10.79 4.31 -31.88
C THR A 295 9.31 4.69 -31.94
N LYS A 296 8.78 4.91 -33.15
CA LYS A 296 7.36 5.18 -33.37
C LYS A 296 6.51 3.95 -33.04
N LEU A 297 5.27 4.19 -32.63
CA LEU A 297 4.34 3.17 -32.13
C LEU A 297 4.18 1.95 -33.06
N ILE A 298 4.11 2.17 -34.38
CA ILE A 298 3.96 1.10 -35.39
C ILE A 298 5.25 0.27 -35.52
N THR A 299 6.41 0.92 -35.49
CA THR A 299 7.71 0.22 -35.54
C THR A 299 7.93 -0.57 -34.26
N ALA A 300 7.58 0.01 -33.11
CA ALA A 300 7.62 -0.65 -31.82
C ALA A 300 6.73 -1.91 -31.80
N GLU A 301 5.52 -1.82 -32.36
CA GLU A 301 4.61 -2.97 -32.50
C GLU A 301 5.31 -4.14 -33.20
N GLN A 302 5.93 -3.89 -34.35
CA GLN A 302 6.59 -4.95 -35.13
C GLN A 302 7.75 -5.59 -34.37
N ILE A 303 8.61 -4.77 -33.76
CA ILE A 303 9.78 -5.25 -33.01
C ILE A 303 9.33 -6.11 -31.82
N ILE A 304 8.40 -5.60 -31.00
CA ILE A 304 7.99 -6.26 -29.77
C ILE A 304 7.22 -7.54 -30.06
N ILE A 305 6.25 -7.51 -30.98
CA ILE A 305 5.42 -8.68 -31.24
C ILE A 305 6.24 -9.80 -31.90
N ASN A 306 7.16 -9.49 -32.81
CA ASN A 306 8.04 -10.51 -33.40
C ASN A 306 8.96 -11.14 -32.35
N GLN A 307 9.59 -10.32 -31.51
CA GLN A 307 10.46 -10.83 -30.44
C GLN A 307 9.68 -11.70 -29.44
N LEU A 308 8.47 -11.30 -29.06
CA LEU A 308 7.64 -12.11 -28.16
C LEU A 308 7.23 -13.45 -28.79
N ARG A 309 7.00 -13.51 -30.10
CA ARG A 309 6.73 -14.78 -30.81
C ARG A 309 7.93 -15.74 -30.81
N GLU A 310 9.15 -15.23 -30.77
CA GLU A 310 10.35 -16.08 -30.67
C GLU A 310 10.53 -16.65 -29.26
N ILE A 311 10.13 -15.89 -28.23
CA ILE A 311 10.31 -16.26 -26.82
C ILE A 311 9.14 -17.15 -26.33
N ILE A 312 7.91 -16.84 -26.74
CA ILE A 312 6.70 -17.54 -26.31
C ILE A 312 6.58 -18.85 -27.11
N LYS A 313 6.43 -19.96 -26.39
CA LYS A 313 6.19 -21.27 -27.03
C LYS A 313 4.80 -21.28 -27.69
N PRO A 314 4.71 -21.64 -28.99
CA PRO A 314 3.42 -21.75 -29.66
C PRO A 314 2.58 -22.91 -29.10
N LEU A 315 1.26 -22.82 -29.30
CA LEU A 315 0.36 -23.96 -29.11
C LEU A 315 0.74 -25.13 -30.03
N HIS A 316 0.85 -26.32 -29.45
CA HIS A 316 0.84 -27.59 -30.17
C HIS A 316 -0.57 -28.00 -30.54
#